data_AF-A0A522YUK0-F1
#
_entry.id   AF-A0A522YUK0-F1
#
_cell.length_a   1.000
_cell.length_b   1.000
_cell.length_c   1.000
_cell.angle_alpha   90.00
_cell.angle_beta   90.00
_cell.angle_gamma   90.00
#
_symmetry.space_group_name_H-M   'P 1'
#
loop_
_entity.id
_entity.type
_entity.pdbx_description
1 polymer ?
#
loop_
_entity_poly.entity_id
_entity_poly.type
_entity_poly.pdbx_seq_one_letter_code
_entity_poly.pdbx_strand_id
1 'polypeptide(L)'
;MAQQHNGFEPALAWSAVFVIGAPAVLISGLIAGGAPGRELIGKALLACGAAYSSLFLAVIGSMMEPLPRDPGAAPPGLRLRASWAVLGLCPPPSRRFRLAAAAALCALLFYPIGELRGWGVVAAGLLLAFSGFLGKPKDILQIDLLESGFLLGTAAAAVAALYFCHDASPAAAVRAAAALAAVTLLHAQRTREICAARWVRVLPGVKPPPALDLSRYELSVERKGPAERAALPEGVEAQLVDTGSFRVDAAKMLDKLRDYQLTDPNDFVCAWLRCAAASGASAIRLTPHPTGLELAFDGRPFTAAQLSQPYQSLVGDDSPDGRRNRHFAYGLLGLYRLRPRSVSVTSRGEGGVAAMNAGAGKPPDPEKAPQGTVLRVTWPLWAFYWRPAVLAMRAKQRYGLGPASLTVDGEAVLGRPEADSWRPLELNGWRGAYRPRYTSSRVRLYVLGTLIEETEGEAPFPVDAWLAHDDLELNISQTAVVRDRLLKAGFALLGTLVRPT
;
A
#
# COMPACT_ATOMS: atom_id res chain seq x y z
N MET A 1 27.04 -26.16 21.76
CA MET A 1 26.52 -26.20 23.14
C MET A 1 25.42 -25.17 23.27
N ALA A 2 24.15 -25.60 23.20
CA ALA A 2 23.01 -24.71 23.44
C ALA A 2 22.76 -24.71 24.96
N GLN A 3 23.03 -23.58 25.63
CA GLN A 3 22.62 -23.42 27.04
C GLN A 3 21.10 -23.61 27.12
N GLN A 4 20.66 -24.60 27.88
CA GLN A 4 19.26 -24.77 28.27
C GLN A 4 18.87 -23.61 29.19
N HIS A 5 18.50 -22.49 28.59
CA HIS A 5 17.80 -21.43 29.32
C HIS A 5 16.34 -21.85 29.52
N ASN A 6 16.03 -22.36 30.71
CA ASN A 6 14.69 -22.68 31.22
C ASN A 6 13.82 -21.43 31.46
N GLY A 7 13.98 -20.38 30.65
CA GLY A 7 13.08 -19.23 30.68
C GLY A 7 11.75 -19.64 30.05
N PHE A 8 10.64 -19.37 30.75
CA PHE A 8 9.30 -19.47 30.19
C PHE A 8 9.24 -18.62 28.92
N GLU A 9 9.28 -19.24 27.74
CA GLU A 9 9.24 -18.51 26.48
C GLU A 9 7.88 -17.79 26.36
N PRO A 10 7.81 -16.45 26.20
CA PRO A 10 6.61 -15.71 25.82
C PRO A 10 5.72 -16.38 24.76
N ALA A 11 6.31 -17.15 23.84
CA ALA A 11 5.57 -17.96 22.88
C ALA A 11 4.66 -19.02 23.55
N LEU A 12 5.04 -19.56 24.71
CA LEU A 12 4.21 -20.44 25.54
C LEU A 12 3.04 -19.68 26.18
N ALA A 13 3.25 -18.43 26.61
CA ALA A 13 2.16 -17.60 27.14
C ALA A 13 1.08 -17.36 26.06
N TRP A 14 1.52 -17.03 24.84
CA TRP A 14 0.63 -16.91 23.69
C TRP A 14 -0.04 -18.23 23.33
N SER A 15 0.68 -19.35 23.41
CA SER A 15 0.11 -20.68 23.21
C SER A 15 -1.00 -20.97 24.23
N ALA A 16 -0.80 -20.61 25.50
CA ALA A 16 -1.81 -20.78 26.55
C ALA A 16 -3.09 -19.97 26.28
N VAL A 17 -2.96 -18.74 25.77
CA VAL A 17 -4.12 -17.93 25.33
C VAL A 17 -4.93 -18.66 24.28
N PHE A 18 -4.27 -19.29 23.29
CA PHE A 18 -5.01 -20.03 22.26
C PHE A 18 -5.57 -21.37 22.77
N VAL A 19 -4.84 -22.09 23.64
CA VAL A 19 -5.31 -23.36 24.25
C VAL A 19 -6.61 -23.15 25.01
N ILE A 20 -6.72 -22.05 25.75
CA ILE A 20 -7.92 -21.74 26.54
C ILE A 20 -8.98 -21.06 25.68
N GLY A 21 -8.56 -20.12 24.82
CA GLY A 21 -9.46 -19.31 23.99
C GLY A 21 -10.20 -20.11 22.92
N ALA A 22 -9.51 -20.98 22.17
CA ALA A 22 -10.14 -21.75 21.08
C ALA A 22 -11.33 -22.61 21.56
N PRO A 23 -11.17 -23.48 22.58
CA PRO A 23 -12.29 -24.27 23.10
C PRO A 23 -13.42 -23.40 23.63
N ALA A 24 -13.12 -22.33 24.36
CA ALA A 24 -14.15 -21.43 24.90
C ALA A 24 -15.01 -20.82 23.78
N VAL A 25 -14.38 -20.28 22.73
CA VAL A 25 -15.11 -19.69 21.59
C VAL A 25 -15.89 -20.75 20.79
N LEU A 26 -15.31 -21.94 20.58
CA LEU A 26 -15.99 -23.04 19.88
C LEU A 26 -17.21 -23.53 20.64
N ILE A 27 -17.10 -23.75 21.95
CA ILE A 27 -18.20 -24.18 22.81
C ILE A 27 -19.30 -23.11 22.82
N SER A 28 -18.96 -21.83 22.97
CA SER A 28 -19.94 -20.74 22.87
C SER A 28 -20.61 -20.69 21.49
N GLY A 29 -19.88 -20.99 20.41
CA GLY A 29 -20.44 -21.08 19.06
C GLY A 29 -21.43 -22.23 18.88
N LEU A 30 -21.14 -23.41 19.45
CA LEU A 30 -22.06 -24.55 19.45
C LEU A 30 -23.33 -24.24 20.26
N ILE A 31 -23.18 -23.66 21.45
CA ILE A 31 -24.31 -23.27 22.32
C ILE A 31 -25.17 -22.22 21.60
N ALA A 32 -24.57 -21.17 21.04
CA ALA A 32 -25.29 -20.12 20.34
C ALA A 32 -25.96 -20.64 19.05
N GLY A 33 -25.31 -21.55 18.32
CA GLY A 33 -25.85 -22.12 17.07
C GLY A 33 -27.04 -23.06 17.26
N GLY A 34 -27.21 -23.63 18.45
CA GLY A 34 -28.38 -24.46 18.79
C GLY A 34 -29.62 -23.68 19.22
N ALA A 35 -29.49 -22.36 19.46
CA ALA A 35 -30.61 -21.51 19.86
C ALA A 35 -31.37 -20.95 18.64
N PRO A 36 -32.72 -20.99 18.61
CA PRO A 36 -33.51 -20.48 17.49
C PRO A 36 -33.21 -19.00 17.18
N GLY A 37 -32.96 -18.68 15.91
CA GLY A 37 -32.69 -17.32 15.45
C GLY A 37 -31.28 -16.80 15.73
N ARG A 38 -30.35 -17.67 16.15
CA ARG A 38 -28.93 -17.34 16.42
C ARG A 38 -27.95 -18.13 15.56
N GLU A 39 -28.43 -18.77 14.50
CA GLU A 39 -27.65 -19.68 13.66
C GLU A 39 -26.45 -18.94 13.03
N LEU A 40 -26.66 -17.69 12.59
CA LEU A 40 -25.59 -16.87 12.01
C LEU A 40 -24.50 -16.50 13.04
N ILE A 41 -24.91 -16.19 14.27
CA ILE A 41 -23.99 -15.86 15.37
C ILE A 41 -23.20 -17.11 15.76
N GLY A 42 -23.86 -18.26 15.91
CA GLY A 42 -23.19 -19.53 16.18
C GLY A 42 -22.14 -19.86 15.12
N LYS A 43 -22.48 -19.70 13.83
CA LYS A 43 -21.52 -19.88 12.71
C LYS A 43 -20.35 -18.90 12.80
N ALA A 44 -20.60 -17.63 13.11
CA ALA A 44 -19.54 -16.63 13.25
C ALA A 44 -18.57 -16.96 14.40
N LEU A 45 -19.10 -17.41 15.55
CA LEU A 45 -18.30 -17.84 16.69
C LEU A 45 -17.52 -19.11 16.38
N LEU A 46 -18.13 -20.10 15.74
CA LEU A 46 -17.42 -21.31 15.28
C LEU A 46 -16.26 -20.95 14.34
N ALA A 47 -16.45 -19.99 13.42
CA ALA A 47 -15.39 -19.51 12.54
C ALA A 47 -14.26 -18.83 13.32
N CYS A 48 -14.58 -18.01 14.33
CA CYS A 48 -13.58 -17.40 15.22
C CYS A 48 -12.81 -18.46 16.02
N GLY A 49 -13.52 -19.44 16.60
CA GLY A 49 -12.90 -20.55 17.33
C GLY A 49 -11.99 -21.40 16.44
N ALA A 50 -12.42 -21.69 15.21
CA ALA A 50 -11.58 -22.39 14.22
C ALA A 50 -10.34 -21.57 13.83
N ALA A 51 -10.46 -20.24 13.73
CA ALA A 51 -9.33 -19.36 13.52
C ALA A 51 -8.34 -19.39 14.71
N TYR A 52 -8.82 -19.34 15.96
CA TYR A 52 -7.98 -19.51 17.15
C TYR A 52 -7.25 -20.86 17.15
N SER A 53 -7.94 -21.96 16.84
CA SER A 53 -7.32 -23.29 16.73
C SER A 53 -6.26 -23.33 15.63
N SER A 54 -6.53 -22.70 14.48
CA SER A 54 -5.56 -22.63 13.38
C SER A 54 -4.32 -21.83 13.77
N LEU A 55 -4.51 -20.69 14.45
CA LEU A 55 -3.41 -19.87 14.98
C LEU A 55 -2.59 -20.62 16.02
N PHE A 56 -3.23 -21.33 16.94
CA PHE A 56 -2.58 -22.19 17.91
C PHE A 56 -1.66 -23.21 17.25
N LEU A 57 -2.20 -23.97 16.30
CA LEU A 57 -1.46 -24.97 15.56
C LEU A 57 -0.32 -24.35 14.75
N ALA A 58 -0.53 -23.15 14.19
CA ALA A 58 0.51 -22.44 13.46
C ALA A 58 1.64 -21.94 14.38
N VAL A 59 1.31 -21.44 15.58
CA VAL A 59 2.31 -21.06 16.60
C VAL A 59 3.10 -22.29 17.00
N ILE A 60 2.43 -23.34 17.49
CA ILE A 60 3.10 -24.56 17.93
C ILE A 60 3.94 -25.16 16.80
N GLY A 61 3.40 -25.27 15.59
CA GLY A 61 4.14 -25.80 14.45
C GLY A 61 5.37 -24.96 14.10
N SER A 62 5.26 -23.62 14.17
CA SER A 62 6.41 -22.73 13.99
C SER A 62 7.42 -22.76 15.15
N MET A 63 7.01 -23.23 16.33
CA MET A 63 7.79 -23.25 17.56
C MET A 63 8.52 -24.59 17.78
N MET A 64 7.83 -25.70 17.57
CA MET A 64 8.27 -27.05 17.92
C MET A 64 9.12 -27.73 16.86
N GLU A 65 8.94 -27.40 15.59
CA GLU A 65 9.71 -28.03 14.51
C GLU A 65 11.13 -27.43 14.47
N PRO A 66 12.20 -28.25 14.44
CA PRO A 66 13.55 -27.72 14.29
C PRO A 66 13.60 -26.93 12.98
N LEU A 67 13.94 -25.65 13.07
CA LEU A 67 14.04 -24.81 11.89
C LEU A 67 15.11 -25.41 10.97
N PRO A 68 14.88 -25.46 9.65
CA PRO A 68 15.87 -25.99 8.72
C PRO A 68 17.16 -25.17 8.88
N ARG A 69 18.27 -25.86 9.19
CA ARG A 69 19.58 -25.23 9.36
C ARG A 69 20.06 -24.55 8.07
N ASP A 70 19.62 -25.07 6.94
CA ASP A 70 19.79 -24.49 5.63
C ASP A 70 18.43 -24.53 4.88
N PRO A 71 17.64 -23.43 4.90
CA PRO A 71 16.36 -23.39 4.19
C PRO A 71 16.52 -23.40 2.65
N GLY A 72 17.75 -23.29 2.12
CA GLY A 72 18.03 -23.44 0.69
C GLY A 72 18.23 -24.89 0.25
N ALA A 73 18.70 -25.77 1.14
CA ALA A 73 19.07 -27.15 0.80
C ALA A 73 17.90 -28.14 0.78
N ALA A 74 16.87 -27.93 1.60
CA ALA A 74 15.69 -28.80 1.65
C ALA A 74 14.40 -28.01 1.91
N PRO A 75 13.29 -28.34 1.23
CA PRO A 75 12.01 -27.70 1.50
C PRO A 75 11.59 -27.98 2.95
N PRO A 76 11.01 -27.00 3.66
CA PRO A 76 10.47 -27.19 5.00
C PRO A 76 9.40 -28.30 5.00
N GLY A 77 9.29 -29.02 6.12
CA GLY A 77 8.28 -30.04 6.33
C GLY A 77 6.85 -29.51 6.09
N LEU A 78 5.92 -30.41 5.73
CA LEU A 78 4.53 -30.05 5.42
C LEU A 78 3.86 -29.28 6.58
N ARG A 79 4.16 -29.65 7.83
CA ARG A 79 3.62 -29.01 9.03
C ARG A 79 4.08 -27.56 9.15
N LEU A 80 5.37 -27.29 9.02
CA LEU A 80 5.93 -25.95 9.00
C LEU A 80 5.37 -25.10 7.84
N ARG A 81 5.21 -25.69 6.64
CA ARG A 81 4.58 -25.01 5.50
C ARG A 81 3.14 -24.62 5.77
N ALA A 82 2.35 -25.53 6.34
CA ALA A 82 0.96 -25.25 6.72
C ALA A 82 0.89 -24.15 7.80
N SER A 83 1.78 -24.20 8.79
CA SER A 83 1.89 -23.18 9.83
C SER A 83 2.19 -21.80 9.25
N TRP A 84 3.14 -21.72 8.31
CA TRP A 84 3.45 -20.46 7.63
C TRP A 84 2.34 -19.99 6.69
N ALA A 85 1.59 -20.90 6.07
CA ALA A 85 0.43 -20.53 5.28
C ALA A 85 -0.62 -19.82 6.15
N VAL A 86 -0.93 -20.38 7.33
CA VAL A 86 -1.84 -19.75 8.31
C VAL A 86 -1.30 -18.39 8.78
N LEU A 87 -0.02 -18.30 9.14
CA LEU A 87 0.61 -17.02 9.53
C LEU A 87 0.63 -16.00 8.38
N GLY A 88 0.71 -16.46 7.14
CA GLY A 88 0.65 -15.63 5.95
C GLY A 88 -0.72 -15.02 5.68
N LEU A 89 -1.79 -15.64 6.18
CA LEU A 89 -3.15 -15.10 6.15
C LEU A 89 -3.40 -14.05 7.24
N CYS A 90 -2.55 -14.01 8.27
CA CYS A 90 -2.67 -13.03 9.34
C CYS A 90 -2.40 -11.60 8.82
N PRO A 91 -3.13 -10.59 9.34
CA PRO A 91 -2.96 -9.21 8.92
C PRO A 91 -1.49 -8.75 9.06
N PRO A 92 -1.01 -7.86 8.18
CA PRO A 92 0.37 -7.41 8.21
C PRO A 92 0.65 -6.64 9.50
N PRO A 93 1.85 -6.81 10.10
CA PRO A 93 2.19 -6.09 11.30
C PRO A 93 2.24 -4.59 11.01
N SER A 94 1.32 -3.85 11.61
CA SER A 94 1.31 -2.40 11.53
C SER A 94 0.68 -1.80 12.78
N ARG A 95 1.29 -0.72 13.29
CA ARG A 95 0.74 0.06 14.40
C ARG A 95 -0.66 0.59 14.07
N ARG A 96 -0.89 0.99 12.82
CA ARG A 96 -2.19 1.50 12.35
C ARG A 96 -3.28 0.44 12.42
N PHE A 97 -3.02 -0.78 11.97
CA PHE A 97 -3.99 -1.87 12.06
C PHE A 97 -4.33 -2.19 13.52
N ARG A 98 -3.33 -2.32 14.41
CA ARG A 98 -3.58 -2.56 15.84
C ARG A 98 -4.44 -1.48 16.47
N LEU A 99 -4.11 -0.22 16.23
CA LEU A 99 -4.88 0.92 16.73
C LEU A 99 -6.31 0.91 16.20
N ALA A 100 -6.50 0.64 14.91
CA ALA A 100 -7.83 0.57 14.31
C ALA A 100 -8.66 -0.59 14.88
N ALA A 101 -8.07 -1.79 15.02
CA ALA A 101 -8.74 -2.94 15.60
C ALA A 101 -9.07 -2.75 17.09
N ALA A 102 -8.14 -2.17 17.88
CA ALA A 102 -8.38 -1.83 19.28
C ALA A 102 -9.45 -0.75 19.44
N ALA A 103 -9.46 0.28 18.57
CA ALA A 103 -10.47 1.32 18.58
C ALA A 103 -11.86 0.78 18.18
N ALA A 104 -11.93 -0.11 17.19
CA ALA A 104 -13.16 -0.80 16.82
C ALA A 104 -13.67 -1.67 17.98
N LEU A 105 -12.77 -2.40 18.66
CA LEU A 105 -13.12 -3.18 19.84
C LEU A 105 -13.66 -2.29 20.98
N CYS A 106 -13.04 -1.12 21.20
CA CYS A 106 -13.60 -0.12 22.12
C CYS A 106 -15.00 0.28 21.70
N ALA A 107 -15.21 0.75 20.46
CA ALA A 107 -16.52 1.18 20.01
C ALA A 107 -17.61 0.08 20.20
N LEU A 108 -17.26 -1.18 19.96
CA LEU A 108 -18.15 -2.33 20.15
C LEU A 108 -18.49 -2.58 21.63
N LEU A 109 -17.52 -2.42 22.54
CA LEU A 109 -17.68 -2.67 23.98
C LEU A 109 -18.21 -1.47 24.78
N PHE A 110 -18.07 -0.24 24.25
CA PHE A 110 -18.53 0.99 24.91
C PHE A 110 -20.04 1.25 24.73
N TYR A 111 -20.69 0.60 23.78
CA TYR A 111 -22.13 0.76 23.57
C TYR A 111 -22.90 0.16 24.75
N PRO A 112 -23.90 0.87 25.33
CA PRO A 112 -24.55 0.47 26.58
C PRO A 112 -25.21 -0.92 26.46
N ILE A 113 -24.68 -1.89 27.22
CA ILE A 113 -25.32 -3.18 27.50
C ILE A 113 -25.19 -3.44 29.02
N GLY A 114 -26.25 -3.15 29.78
CA GLY A 114 -26.41 -3.61 31.16
C GLY A 114 -25.39 -3.12 32.21
N GLU A 115 -25.40 -3.79 33.37
CA GLU A 115 -24.68 -3.44 34.60
C GLU A 115 -23.16 -3.72 34.57
N LEU A 116 -22.68 -4.52 33.61
CA LEU A 116 -21.24 -4.86 33.45
C LEU A 116 -20.43 -3.80 32.69
N ARG A 117 -20.98 -2.58 32.57
CA ARG A 117 -20.42 -1.46 31.79
C ARG A 117 -19.00 -1.06 32.21
N GLY A 118 -18.66 -1.20 33.49
CA GLY A 118 -17.35 -0.76 34.01
C GLY A 118 -16.18 -1.60 33.49
N TRP A 119 -16.30 -2.93 33.53
CA TRP A 119 -15.19 -3.83 33.23
C TRP A 119 -14.82 -3.85 31.75
N GLY A 120 -15.82 -3.90 30.85
CA GLY A 120 -15.59 -3.88 29.40
C GLY A 120 -14.93 -2.57 28.93
N VAL A 121 -15.37 -1.44 29.50
CA VAL A 121 -14.80 -0.11 29.21
C VAL A 121 -13.36 0.00 29.65
N VAL A 122 -13.04 -0.44 30.88
CA VAL A 122 -11.66 -0.41 31.40
C VAL A 122 -10.77 -1.34 30.57
N ALA A 123 -11.20 -2.56 30.27
CA ALA A 123 -10.45 -3.50 29.45
C ALA A 123 -10.16 -2.94 28.04
N ALA A 124 -11.17 -2.35 27.40
CA ALA A 124 -11.03 -1.76 26.08
C ALA A 124 -10.11 -0.52 26.10
N GLY A 125 -10.24 0.35 27.09
CA GLY A 125 -9.38 1.52 27.28
C GLY A 125 -7.92 1.15 27.49
N LEU A 126 -7.66 0.16 28.36
CA LEU A 126 -6.31 -0.38 28.57
C LEU A 126 -5.76 -0.98 27.28
N LEU A 127 -6.55 -1.79 26.56
CA LEU A 127 -6.12 -2.37 25.30
C LEU A 127 -5.76 -1.31 24.26
N LEU A 128 -6.55 -0.24 24.13
CA LEU A 128 -6.27 0.85 23.20
C LEU A 128 -4.96 1.55 23.55
N ALA A 129 -4.74 1.84 24.83
CA ALA A 129 -3.50 2.43 25.33
C ALA A 129 -2.30 1.53 25.00
N PHE A 130 -2.33 0.26 25.42
CA PHE A 130 -1.23 -0.67 25.20
C PHE A 130 -1.00 -0.93 23.71
N SER A 131 -2.05 -1.05 22.88
CA SER A 131 -1.93 -1.21 21.42
C SER A 131 -1.22 -0.04 20.75
N GLY A 132 -1.38 1.17 21.29
CA GLY A 132 -0.74 2.38 20.80
C GLY A 132 0.75 2.49 21.13
N PHE A 133 1.16 1.95 22.29
CA PHE A 133 2.55 1.95 22.75
C PHE A 133 3.33 0.68 22.40
N LEU A 134 2.64 -0.42 22.06
CA LEU A 134 3.28 -1.68 21.73
C LEU A 134 4.21 -1.51 20.52
N GLY A 135 5.50 -1.73 20.74
CA GLY A 135 6.54 -1.68 19.70
C GLY A 135 6.70 -3.00 18.95
N LYS A 136 7.80 -3.11 18.19
CA LYS A 136 8.28 -4.43 17.75
C LYS A 136 8.72 -5.22 18.99
N PRO A 137 8.47 -6.55 19.05
CA PRO A 137 9.00 -7.36 20.13
C PRO A 137 10.53 -7.27 20.11
N LYS A 138 11.11 -6.70 21.17
CA LYS A 138 12.57 -6.52 21.30
C LYS A 138 13.27 -7.81 21.74
N ASP A 139 12.61 -8.56 22.61
CA ASP A 139 13.08 -9.84 23.12
C ASP A 139 11.90 -10.82 23.18
N ILE A 140 12.07 -12.00 22.59
CA ILE A 140 11.07 -13.08 22.62
C ILE A 140 11.09 -13.88 23.93
N LEU A 141 12.04 -13.62 24.85
CA LEU A 141 12.17 -14.31 26.14
C LEU A 141 11.60 -13.52 27.32
N GLN A 142 11.34 -12.22 27.13
CA GLN A 142 10.82 -11.36 28.19
C GLN A 142 9.48 -10.75 27.76
N ILE A 143 8.41 -11.09 28.47
CA ILE A 143 7.14 -10.37 28.36
C ILE A 143 7.32 -9.07 29.13
N ASP A 144 7.50 -7.96 28.40
CA ASP A 144 7.56 -6.64 29.05
C ASP A 144 6.18 -6.19 29.55
N LEU A 145 6.14 -5.06 30.25
CA LEU A 145 4.90 -4.49 30.78
C LEU A 145 3.87 -4.20 29.68
N LEU A 146 4.33 -3.78 28.49
CA LEU A 146 3.45 -3.44 27.38
C LEU A 146 2.82 -4.69 26.78
N GLU A 147 3.61 -5.76 26.62
CA GLU A 147 3.14 -7.06 26.14
C GLU A 147 2.15 -7.70 27.14
N SER A 148 2.46 -7.63 28.43
CA SER A 148 1.57 -8.10 29.50
C SER A 148 0.25 -7.34 29.49
N GLY A 149 0.30 -6.00 29.40
CA GLY A 149 -0.88 -5.16 29.32
C GLY A 149 -1.73 -5.43 28.08
N PHE A 150 -1.09 -5.64 26.93
CA PHE A 150 -1.78 -6.02 25.68
C PHE A 150 -2.47 -7.39 25.79
N LEU A 151 -1.76 -8.39 26.32
CA LEU A 151 -2.29 -9.73 26.55
C LEU A 151 -3.49 -9.71 27.50
N LEU A 152 -3.35 -9.05 28.66
CA LEU A 152 -4.43 -8.93 29.64
C LEU A 152 -5.62 -8.15 29.09
N GLY A 153 -5.38 -7.05 28.37
CA GLY A 153 -6.44 -6.25 27.75
C GLY A 153 -7.23 -7.02 26.70
N THR A 154 -6.54 -7.76 25.82
CA THR A 154 -7.20 -8.60 24.81
C THR A 154 -7.94 -9.79 25.42
N ALA A 155 -7.39 -10.42 26.46
CA ALA A 155 -8.05 -11.51 27.18
C ALA A 155 -9.33 -11.03 27.89
N ALA A 156 -9.26 -9.91 28.61
CA ALA A 156 -10.43 -9.32 29.28
C ALA A 156 -11.52 -8.92 28.27
N ALA A 157 -11.14 -8.34 27.14
CA ALA A 157 -12.08 -8.01 26.06
C ALA A 157 -12.72 -9.26 25.44
N ALA A 158 -11.97 -10.35 25.25
CA ALA A 158 -12.49 -11.61 24.76
C ALA A 158 -13.51 -12.23 25.72
N VAL A 159 -13.22 -12.22 27.03
CA VAL A 159 -14.14 -12.70 28.07
C VAL A 159 -15.41 -11.87 28.08
N ALA A 160 -15.30 -10.53 28.04
CA ALA A 160 -16.46 -9.65 27.97
C ALA A 160 -17.31 -9.93 26.72
N ALA A 161 -16.67 -10.11 25.56
CA ALA A 161 -17.37 -10.44 24.33
C ALA A 161 -18.06 -11.81 24.41
N LEU A 162 -17.40 -12.85 24.92
CA LEU A 162 -18.04 -14.16 25.13
C LEU A 162 -19.25 -14.08 26.05
N TYR A 163 -19.16 -13.31 27.14
CA TYR A 163 -20.29 -13.06 28.02
C TYR A 163 -21.47 -12.45 27.26
N PHE A 164 -21.23 -11.40 26.46
CA PHE A 164 -22.27 -10.74 25.68
C PHE A 164 -22.83 -11.59 24.52
N CYS A 165 -22.10 -12.60 24.04
CA CYS A 165 -22.64 -13.55 23.05
C CYS A 165 -23.83 -14.36 23.57
N HIS A 166 -23.94 -14.52 24.89
CA HIS A 166 -25.03 -15.24 25.52
C HIS A 166 -26.25 -14.34 25.84
N ASP A 167 -26.14 -13.02 25.68
CA ASP A 167 -27.23 -12.07 25.90
C ASP A 167 -28.45 -12.38 25.02
N ALA A 168 -29.67 -12.12 25.52
CA ALA A 168 -30.93 -12.36 24.83
C ALA A 168 -31.04 -11.60 23.48
N SER A 169 -30.43 -10.42 23.39
CA SER A 169 -30.55 -9.50 22.25
C SER A 169 -29.70 -9.94 21.04
N PRO A 170 -30.29 -10.13 19.85
CA PRO A 170 -29.54 -10.42 18.62
C PRO A 170 -28.48 -9.35 18.30
N ALA A 171 -28.78 -8.08 18.57
CA ALA A 171 -27.85 -6.98 18.35
C ALA A 171 -26.66 -7.00 19.31
N ALA A 172 -26.85 -7.46 20.56
CA ALA A 172 -25.74 -7.68 21.50
C ALA A 172 -24.84 -8.82 21.02
N ALA A 173 -25.44 -9.93 20.59
CA ALA A 173 -24.71 -11.10 20.13
C ALA A 173 -23.90 -10.85 18.83
N VAL A 174 -24.44 -10.08 17.88
CA VAL A 174 -23.69 -9.67 16.66
C VAL A 174 -22.48 -8.79 17.03
N ARG A 175 -22.65 -7.82 17.94
CA ARG A 175 -21.55 -6.97 18.40
C ARG A 175 -20.48 -7.76 19.15
N ALA A 176 -20.91 -8.71 19.97
CA ALA A 176 -20.03 -9.61 20.70
C ALA A 176 -19.21 -10.51 19.75
N ALA A 177 -19.84 -11.06 18.70
CA ALA A 177 -19.14 -11.78 17.65
C ALA A 177 -18.13 -10.90 16.89
N ALA A 178 -18.50 -9.65 16.57
CA ALA A 178 -17.59 -8.69 15.94
C ALA A 178 -16.41 -8.32 16.86
N ALA A 179 -16.64 -8.21 18.17
CA ALA A 179 -15.61 -7.96 19.15
C ALA A 179 -14.62 -9.13 19.22
N LEU A 180 -15.11 -10.38 19.25
CA LEU A 180 -14.26 -11.58 19.19
C LEU A 180 -13.45 -11.65 17.90
N ALA A 181 -14.05 -11.30 16.76
CA ALA A 181 -13.30 -11.23 15.50
C ALA A 181 -12.16 -10.19 15.57
N ALA A 182 -12.38 -9.01 16.16
CA ALA A 182 -11.35 -7.99 16.35
C ALA A 182 -10.21 -8.47 17.28
N VAL A 183 -10.54 -9.14 18.40
CA VAL A 183 -9.53 -9.77 19.27
C VAL A 183 -8.75 -10.84 18.51
N THR A 184 -9.44 -11.69 17.74
CA THR A 184 -8.82 -12.75 16.92
C THR A 184 -7.77 -12.15 15.97
N LEU A 185 -8.11 -11.05 15.30
CA LEU A 185 -7.21 -10.36 14.38
C LEU A 185 -5.99 -9.73 15.08
N LEU A 186 -6.19 -9.17 16.28
CA LEU A 186 -5.10 -8.64 17.11
C LEU A 186 -4.13 -9.74 17.55
N HIS A 187 -4.65 -10.88 18.00
CA HIS A 187 -3.85 -12.06 18.36
C HIS A 187 -3.13 -12.63 17.14
N ALA A 188 -3.81 -12.79 16.01
CA ALA A 188 -3.22 -13.24 14.75
C ALA A 188 -2.02 -12.37 14.31
N GLN A 189 -2.18 -11.05 14.37
CA GLN A 189 -1.10 -10.12 14.05
C GLN A 189 0.08 -10.30 15.01
N ARG A 190 -0.17 -10.31 16.33
CA ARG A 190 0.90 -10.32 17.33
C ARG A 190 1.66 -11.64 17.32
N THR A 191 0.95 -12.75 17.17
CA THR A 191 1.53 -14.07 16.91
C THR A 191 2.52 -14.06 15.76
N ARG A 192 2.14 -13.45 14.61
CA ARG A 192 3.03 -13.35 13.45
C ARG A 192 4.30 -12.56 13.76
N GLU A 193 4.20 -11.46 14.50
CA GLU A 193 5.36 -10.65 14.94
C GLU A 193 6.31 -11.46 15.83
N ILE A 194 5.77 -12.25 16.76
CA ILE A 194 6.56 -13.09 17.68
C ILE A 194 7.26 -14.21 16.93
N CYS A 195 6.55 -14.92 16.04
CA CYS A 195 7.15 -15.97 15.21
C CYS A 195 8.27 -15.41 14.33
N ALA A 196 8.10 -14.20 13.79
CA ALA A 196 9.13 -13.54 12.99
C ALA A 196 10.34 -13.10 13.82
N ALA A 197 10.14 -12.51 15.00
CA ALA A 197 11.23 -12.16 15.89
C ALA A 197 12.01 -13.40 16.35
N ARG A 198 11.32 -14.51 16.60
CA ARG A 198 11.96 -15.80 16.89
C ARG A 198 12.81 -16.30 15.74
N TRP A 199 12.31 -16.20 14.51
CA TRP A 199 13.09 -16.60 13.33
C TRP A 199 14.42 -15.85 13.27
N VAL A 200 14.37 -14.51 13.35
CA VAL A 200 15.57 -13.65 13.29
C VAL A 200 16.58 -14.00 14.38
N ARG A 201 16.09 -14.38 15.58
CA ARG A 201 16.96 -14.76 16.70
C ARG A 201 17.57 -16.16 16.54
N VAL A 202 16.77 -17.16 16.16
CA VAL A 202 17.21 -18.56 16.09
C VAL A 202 18.09 -18.79 14.86
N LEU A 203 17.82 -18.10 13.76
CA LEU A 203 18.55 -18.22 12.50
C LEU A 203 19.04 -16.83 12.02
N PRO A 204 19.99 -16.20 12.74
CA PRO A 204 20.51 -14.89 12.35
C PRO A 204 21.17 -14.97 10.97
N GLY A 205 20.88 -13.98 10.12
CA GLY A 205 21.40 -13.92 8.74
C GLY A 205 20.65 -14.79 7.73
N VAL A 206 19.73 -15.66 8.17
CA VAL A 206 18.93 -16.49 7.28
C VAL A 206 17.63 -15.78 6.93
N LYS A 207 17.37 -15.61 5.63
CA LYS A 207 16.16 -14.92 5.15
C LYS A 207 14.90 -15.62 5.67
N PRO A 208 14.01 -14.91 6.39
CA PRO A 208 12.75 -15.48 6.84
C PRO A 208 11.84 -15.92 5.69
N PRO A 209 10.99 -16.94 5.91
CA PRO A 209 9.99 -17.32 4.93
C PRO A 209 9.02 -16.15 4.68
N PRO A 210 8.38 -16.08 3.49
CA PRO A 210 7.47 -14.99 3.11
C PRO A 210 6.45 -14.55 4.18
N ALA A 211 5.94 -15.49 4.97
CA ALA A 211 4.97 -15.23 6.04
C ALA A 211 5.59 -14.49 7.23
N LEU A 212 6.87 -14.76 7.54
CA LEU A 212 7.59 -14.19 8.68
C LEU A 212 8.54 -13.06 8.27
N ASP A 213 8.71 -12.84 6.97
CA ASP A 213 9.60 -11.83 6.42
C ASP A 213 9.04 -10.42 6.64
N LEU A 214 9.35 -9.87 7.81
CA LEU A 214 8.99 -8.50 8.17
C LEU A 214 9.83 -7.47 7.42
N SER A 215 10.99 -7.88 6.87
CA SER A 215 11.81 -7.00 6.03
C SER A 215 11.08 -6.63 4.73
N ARG A 216 10.10 -7.41 4.27
CA ARG A 216 9.20 -6.97 3.17
C ARG A 216 8.39 -5.73 3.51
N TYR A 217 8.22 -5.46 4.80
CA TYR A 217 7.61 -4.23 5.30
C TYR A 217 8.67 -3.17 5.66
N GLU A 218 9.96 -3.49 5.55
CA GLU A 218 11.13 -2.66 5.88
C GLU A 218 12.12 -2.69 4.70
N LEU A 219 11.96 -1.78 3.72
CA LEU A 219 12.84 -1.70 2.56
C LEU A 219 14.31 -1.46 2.97
N SER A 220 15.14 -2.50 2.96
CA SER A 220 16.60 -2.38 2.96
C SER A 220 17.09 -2.29 1.52
N VAL A 221 17.46 -1.08 1.08
CA VAL A 221 18.02 -0.83 -0.25
C VAL A 221 19.53 -1.10 -0.20
N GLU A 222 19.97 -2.25 -0.70
CA GLU A 222 21.39 -2.55 -0.86
C GLU A 222 21.96 -1.75 -2.04
N ARG A 223 23.03 -0.98 -1.80
CA ARG A 223 23.63 -0.06 -2.78
C ARG A 223 24.69 -0.77 -3.62
N LYS A 224 24.63 -0.56 -4.94
CA LYS A 224 25.81 -0.60 -5.81
C LYS A 224 26.42 0.80 -5.83
N GLY A 225 27.74 0.91 -5.65
CA GLY A 225 28.44 2.19 -5.69
C GLY A 225 28.21 2.92 -7.03
N PRO A 226 28.19 4.27 -7.06
CA PRO A 226 28.03 5.03 -8.29
C PRO A 226 29.18 4.73 -9.27
N ALA A 227 28.87 4.77 -10.57
CA ALA A 227 29.86 4.69 -11.63
C ALA A 227 30.89 5.83 -11.51
N GLU A 228 32.13 5.55 -11.87
CA GLU A 228 33.27 6.47 -11.81
C GLU A 228 32.98 7.75 -12.61
N ARG A 229 33.32 8.91 -12.04
CA ARG A 229 33.06 10.22 -12.68
C ARG A 229 33.93 10.39 -13.92
N ALA A 230 33.39 11.04 -14.95
CA ALA A 230 34.17 11.49 -16.10
C ALA A 230 35.24 12.51 -15.67
N ALA A 231 36.40 12.48 -16.34
CA ALA A 231 37.50 13.42 -16.11
C ALA A 231 37.10 14.86 -16.45
N LEU A 232 37.62 15.83 -15.69
CA LEU A 232 37.41 17.25 -15.95
C LEU A 232 38.21 17.70 -17.19
N PRO A 233 37.77 18.76 -17.90
CA PRO A 233 38.54 19.36 -18.99
C PRO A 233 39.90 19.90 -18.53
N GLU A 234 40.89 19.86 -19.43
CA GLU A 234 42.25 20.37 -19.19
C GLU A 234 42.22 21.87 -18.79
N GLY A 235 42.95 22.22 -17.73
CA GLY A 235 43.08 23.61 -17.24
C GLY A 235 42.04 24.05 -16.19
N VAL A 236 40.95 23.31 -15.99
CA VAL A 236 39.94 23.61 -14.95
C VAL A 236 40.48 23.34 -13.54
N GLU A 237 41.41 22.40 -13.39
CA GLU A 237 42.02 22.04 -12.11
C GLU A 237 42.85 23.18 -11.49
N ALA A 238 43.44 24.06 -12.32
CA ALA A 238 44.30 25.15 -11.85
C ALA A 238 43.56 26.34 -11.22
N GLN A 239 42.24 26.46 -11.44
CA GLN A 239 41.38 27.50 -10.86
C GLN A 239 40.45 26.98 -9.75
N LEU A 240 40.54 25.69 -9.45
CA LEU A 240 39.67 25.01 -8.51
C LEU A 240 40.18 25.23 -7.08
N VAL A 241 39.64 26.24 -6.39
CA VAL A 241 40.08 26.59 -5.02
C VAL A 241 39.66 25.53 -4.00
N ASP A 242 38.49 24.89 -4.20
CA ASP A 242 38.01 23.72 -3.46
C ASP A 242 36.86 23.05 -4.25
N THR A 243 36.72 21.72 -4.14
CA THR A 243 35.53 21.00 -4.62
C THR A 243 34.79 20.37 -3.46
N GLY A 244 33.75 21.05 -2.98
CA GLY A 244 32.72 20.43 -2.17
C GLY A 244 31.75 19.64 -3.05
N SER A 245 31.45 18.39 -2.68
CA SER A 245 30.27 17.70 -3.20
C SER A 245 29.28 17.47 -2.07
N PHE A 246 28.08 18.02 -2.20
CA PHE A 246 26.98 17.67 -1.31
C PHE A 246 26.48 16.28 -1.68
N ARG A 247 26.78 15.29 -0.84
CA ARG A 247 26.23 13.95 -0.98
C ARG A 247 24.94 13.88 -0.19
N VAL A 248 23.82 13.75 -0.91
CA VAL A 248 22.53 13.44 -0.29
C VAL A 248 22.49 11.92 -0.04
N ASP A 249 22.18 11.52 1.19
CA ASP A 249 21.90 10.12 1.49
C ASP A 249 20.60 9.71 0.77
N ALA A 250 20.75 9.12 -0.41
CA ALA A 250 19.62 8.73 -1.26
C ALA A 250 18.63 7.79 -0.55
N ALA A 251 19.07 6.99 0.44
CA ALA A 251 18.16 6.10 1.16
C ALA A 251 17.24 6.91 2.08
N LYS A 252 17.81 7.81 2.88
CA LYS A 252 17.03 8.75 3.71
C LYS A 252 16.16 9.68 2.88
N MET A 253 16.66 10.11 1.73
CA MET A 253 15.87 10.91 0.78
C MET A 253 14.68 10.11 0.26
N LEU A 254 14.87 8.86 -0.18
CA LEU A 254 13.78 8.01 -0.65
C LEU A 254 12.78 7.67 0.46
N ASP A 255 13.24 7.44 1.69
CA ASP A 255 12.35 7.24 2.84
C ASP A 255 11.49 8.49 3.10
N LYS A 256 12.09 9.68 3.07
CA LYS A 256 11.34 10.95 3.19
C LYS A 256 10.40 11.16 2.01
N LEU A 257 10.87 10.99 0.79
CA LEU A 257 10.06 11.18 -0.41
C LEU A 257 8.89 10.19 -0.42
N ARG A 258 9.08 8.94 -0.01
CA ARG A 258 8.00 7.96 0.14
C ARG A 258 6.91 8.48 1.08
N ASP A 259 7.26 9.13 2.17
CA ASP A 259 6.27 9.53 3.17
C ASP A 259 5.52 10.82 2.78
N TYR A 260 6.16 11.72 2.00
CA TYR A 260 5.67 13.09 1.76
C TYR A 260 5.39 13.48 0.30
N GLN A 261 5.78 12.69 -0.71
CA GLN A 261 5.65 13.10 -2.12
C GLN A 261 4.21 13.21 -2.60
N LEU A 262 3.45 12.11 -2.57
CA LEU A 262 2.06 12.13 -3.01
C LEU A 262 1.15 12.32 -1.79
N THR A 263 0.20 13.24 -1.85
CA THR A 263 -0.80 13.40 -0.79
C THR A 263 -1.57 12.09 -0.57
N ASP A 264 -2.01 11.46 -1.66
CA ASP A 264 -2.67 10.16 -1.64
C ASP A 264 -1.80 9.10 -2.35
N PRO A 265 -1.39 8.00 -1.67
CA PRO A 265 -0.62 6.94 -2.30
C PRO A 265 -1.33 6.28 -3.49
N ASN A 266 -2.67 6.34 -3.57
CA ASN A 266 -3.43 5.79 -4.68
C ASN A 266 -3.23 6.57 -5.99
N ASP A 267 -2.72 7.81 -5.94
CA ASP A 267 -2.39 8.60 -7.14
C ASP A 267 -1.13 8.12 -7.86
N PHE A 268 -0.48 7.04 -7.37
CA PHE A 268 0.63 6.41 -8.09
C PHE A 268 0.25 6.01 -9.52
N VAL A 269 -1.02 5.62 -9.74
CA VAL A 269 -1.52 5.26 -11.08
C VAL A 269 -1.50 6.47 -12.00
N CYS A 270 -1.85 7.67 -11.51
CA CYS A 270 -1.77 8.91 -12.27
C CYS A 270 -0.33 9.24 -12.65
N ALA A 271 0.64 9.03 -11.74
CA ALA A 271 2.05 9.20 -12.07
C ALA A 271 2.51 8.25 -13.18
N TRP A 272 2.05 6.99 -13.18
CA TRP A 272 2.35 6.06 -14.27
C TRP A 272 1.63 6.38 -15.59
N LEU A 273 0.41 6.89 -15.55
CA LEU A 273 -0.28 7.37 -16.76
C LEU A 273 0.48 8.55 -17.40
N ARG A 274 0.95 9.51 -16.58
CA ARG A 274 1.84 10.59 -17.05
C ARG A 274 3.16 10.05 -17.61
N CYS A 275 3.73 9.03 -16.97
CA CYS A 275 4.92 8.36 -17.51
C CYS A 275 4.66 7.77 -18.89
N ALA A 276 3.53 7.08 -19.09
CA ALA A 276 3.16 6.51 -20.39
C ALA A 276 2.99 7.61 -21.46
N ALA A 277 2.26 8.69 -21.13
CA ALA A 277 2.09 9.84 -22.01
C ALA A 277 3.44 10.55 -22.32
N ALA A 278 4.28 10.79 -21.32
CA ALA A 278 5.64 11.33 -21.50
C ALA A 278 6.59 10.38 -22.27
N SER A 279 6.23 9.09 -22.37
CA SER A 279 6.92 8.14 -23.24
C SER A 279 6.51 8.27 -24.70
N GLY A 280 5.53 9.13 -25.02
CA GLY A 280 4.93 9.23 -26.36
C GLY A 280 4.01 8.06 -26.69
N ALA A 281 3.39 7.43 -25.69
CA ALA A 281 2.41 6.38 -25.93
C ALA A 281 1.21 6.91 -26.73
N SER A 282 0.74 6.13 -27.70
CA SER A 282 -0.52 6.39 -28.42
C SER A 282 -1.70 5.67 -27.75
N ALA A 283 -1.41 4.54 -27.08
CA ALA A 283 -2.39 3.72 -26.40
C ALA A 283 -1.89 3.27 -25.02
N ILE A 284 -2.76 3.42 -24.03
CA ILE A 284 -2.55 2.98 -22.66
C ILE A 284 -3.67 2.01 -22.30
N ARG A 285 -3.31 0.86 -21.75
CA ARG A 285 -4.23 -0.17 -21.28
C ARG A 285 -4.00 -0.45 -19.81
N LEU A 286 -5.06 -0.33 -19.02
CA LEU A 286 -5.06 -0.64 -17.60
C LEU A 286 -6.00 -1.82 -17.33
N THR A 287 -5.45 -2.96 -16.94
CA THR A 287 -6.23 -4.17 -16.67
C THR A 287 -6.17 -4.48 -15.18
N PRO A 288 -7.28 -4.36 -14.43
CA PRO A 288 -7.33 -4.84 -13.05
C PRO A 288 -7.30 -6.37 -13.06
N HIS A 289 -6.51 -6.94 -12.16
CA HIS A 289 -6.51 -8.37 -11.86
C HIS A 289 -7.03 -8.60 -10.45
N PRO A 290 -7.51 -9.80 -10.10
CA PRO A 290 -8.09 -10.04 -8.78
C PRO A 290 -7.09 -9.72 -7.64
N THR A 291 -5.79 -9.96 -7.84
CA THR A 291 -4.74 -9.64 -6.87
C THR A 291 -3.79 -8.54 -7.33
N GLY A 292 -4.10 -7.81 -8.40
CA GLY A 292 -3.09 -6.99 -9.07
C GLY A 292 -3.63 -5.94 -10.02
N LEU A 293 -2.73 -5.21 -10.63
CA LEU A 293 -3.03 -4.22 -11.66
C LEU A 293 -1.93 -4.34 -12.71
N GLU A 294 -2.32 -4.36 -13.98
CA GLU A 294 -1.42 -4.34 -15.12
C GLU A 294 -1.63 -3.04 -15.89
N LEU A 295 -0.56 -2.30 -16.14
CA LEU A 295 -0.55 -1.12 -17.02
C LEU A 295 0.38 -1.42 -18.19
N ALA A 296 -0.14 -1.36 -19.41
CA ALA A 296 0.63 -1.55 -20.64
C ALA A 296 0.51 -0.32 -21.54
N PHE A 297 1.59 0.06 -22.20
CA PHE A 297 1.60 1.15 -23.18
C PHE A 297 2.67 0.96 -24.27
N ASP A 298 2.44 1.55 -25.43
CA ASP A 298 3.24 1.41 -26.65
C ASP A 298 4.28 2.52 -26.87
N GLY A 299 4.45 3.40 -25.89
CA GLY A 299 5.45 4.47 -25.92
C GLY A 299 6.90 3.95 -25.89
N ARG A 300 7.84 4.89 -25.98
CA ARG A 300 9.28 4.63 -25.99
C ARG A 300 9.72 3.75 -24.81
N PRO A 301 10.43 2.64 -25.06
CA PRO A 301 10.80 1.68 -24.02
C PRO A 301 11.80 2.26 -23.01
N PHE A 302 11.89 1.61 -21.86
CA PHE A 302 12.95 1.82 -20.87
C PHE A 302 14.21 1.04 -21.23
N THR A 303 15.36 1.63 -20.95
CA THR A 303 16.65 0.93 -21.02
C THR A 303 16.90 0.13 -19.74
N ALA A 304 17.80 -0.86 -19.82
CA ALA A 304 18.22 -1.64 -18.65
C ALA A 304 18.81 -0.73 -17.54
N ALA A 305 19.56 0.30 -17.91
CA ALA A 305 20.11 1.29 -16.99
C ALA A 305 18.99 2.01 -16.21
N GLN A 306 17.97 2.51 -16.93
CA GLN A 306 16.84 3.21 -16.33
C GLN A 306 16.05 2.33 -15.36
N LEU A 307 15.82 1.07 -15.70
CA LEU A 307 15.12 0.12 -14.82
C LEU A 307 15.98 -0.37 -13.65
N SER A 308 17.30 -0.39 -13.78
CA SER A 308 18.22 -0.77 -12.70
C SER A 308 18.34 0.32 -11.62
N GLN A 309 18.13 1.59 -11.99
CA GLN A 309 18.22 2.75 -11.10
C GLN A 309 17.01 3.68 -11.28
N PRO A 310 15.78 3.20 -10.98
CA PRO A 310 14.56 3.91 -11.35
C PRO A 310 14.38 5.25 -10.63
N TYR A 311 15.11 5.49 -9.53
CA TYR A 311 15.02 6.71 -8.72
C TYR A 311 16.05 7.77 -9.06
N GLN A 312 17.00 7.49 -9.96
CA GLN A 312 18.06 8.44 -10.29
C GLN A 312 17.51 9.73 -10.93
N SER A 313 16.39 9.63 -11.65
CA SER A 313 15.67 10.75 -12.26
C SER A 313 15.08 11.76 -11.26
N LEU A 314 15.03 11.43 -9.97
CA LEU A 314 14.58 12.34 -8.92
C LEU A 314 15.64 13.39 -8.56
N VAL A 315 16.91 13.12 -8.87
CA VAL A 315 18.06 14.01 -8.59
C VAL A 315 18.81 14.42 -9.86
N GLY A 316 18.46 13.84 -11.00
CA GLY A 316 19.06 14.12 -12.30
C GLY A 316 18.51 15.38 -12.98
N ASP A 317 19.02 15.62 -14.18
CA ASP A 317 18.63 16.75 -15.02
C ASP A 317 17.17 16.73 -15.49
N ASP A 318 16.69 17.89 -15.97
CA ASP A 318 15.36 18.08 -16.55
C ASP A 318 15.29 17.68 -18.03
N SER A 319 16.11 16.71 -18.45
CA SER A 319 16.03 16.14 -19.80
C SER A 319 14.62 15.56 -20.04
N PRO A 320 14.15 15.45 -21.30
CA PRO A 320 12.87 14.82 -21.61
C PRO A 320 12.76 13.39 -21.03
N ASP A 321 13.87 12.64 -21.05
CA ASP A 321 13.96 11.32 -20.43
C ASP A 321 13.93 11.40 -18.91
N GLY A 322 14.60 12.40 -18.34
CA GLY A 322 14.51 12.75 -16.92
C GLY A 322 13.07 12.97 -16.47
N ARG A 323 12.30 13.81 -17.18
CA ARG A 323 10.88 14.10 -16.90
C ARG A 323 10.02 12.82 -16.91
N ARG A 324 10.12 12.02 -17.97
CA ARG A 324 9.43 10.71 -18.09
C ARG A 324 9.80 9.78 -16.93
N ASN A 325 11.10 9.59 -16.68
CA ASN A 325 11.60 8.69 -15.64
C ASN A 325 11.25 9.20 -14.23
N ARG A 326 11.09 10.50 -14.04
CA ARG A 326 10.66 11.11 -12.77
C ARG A 326 9.23 10.73 -12.43
N HIS A 327 8.32 10.74 -13.41
CA HIS A 327 6.95 10.25 -13.23
C HIS A 327 6.90 8.75 -12.89
N PHE A 328 7.74 7.93 -13.53
CA PHE A 328 7.89 6.52 -13.19
C PHE A 328 8.34 6.33 -11.73
N ALA A 329 9.38 7.05 -11.32
CA ALA A 329 9.92 7.03 -9.96
C ALA A 329 8.86 7.43 -8.91
N TYR A 330 8.10 8.49 -9.16
CA TYR A 330 7.02 8.91 -8.26
C TYR A 330 5.90 7.88 -8.16
N GLY A 331 5.56 7.22 -9.27
CA GLY A 331 4.62 6.11 -9.24
C GLY A 331 5.13 4.93 -8.40
N LEU A 332 6.43 4.59 -8.47
CA LEU A 332 7.00 3.55 -7.61
C LEU A 332 6.98 3.94 -6.12
N LEU A 333 7.34 5.19 -5.79
CA LEU A 333 7.31 5.70 -4.42
C LEU A 333 5.89 5.68 -3.82
N GLY A 334 4.91 6.18 -4.58
CA GLY A 334 3.50 6.13 -4.21
C GLY A 334 3.01 4.70 -4.01
N LEU A 335 3.37 3.82 -4.93
CA LEU A 335 2.98 2.42 -4.89
C LEU A 335 3.54 1.69 -3.66
N TYR A 336 4.79 1.92 -3.26
CA TYR A 336 5.36 1.22 -2.11
C TYR A 336 4.67 1.54 -0.77
N ARG A 337 4.01 2.69 -0.65
CA ARG A 337 3.16 3.00 0.52
C ARG A 337 1.94 2.08 0.59
N LEU A 338 1.51 1.53 -0.55
CA LEU A 338 0.43 0.54 -0.63
C LEU A 338 0.92 -0.89 -0.36
N ARG A 339 2.21 -1.11 -0.07
CA ARG A 339 2.79 -2.41 0.28
C ARG A 339 2.45 -3.50 -0.75
N PRO A 340 2.82 -3.34 -2.03
CA PRO A 340 2.67 -4.39 -3.02
C PRO A 340 3.48 -5.62 -2.59
N ARG A 341 2.99 -6.82 -2.94
CA ARG A 341 3.73 -8.06 -2.81
C ARG A 341 4.87 -8.13 -3.82
N SER A 342 4.61 -7.67 -5.05
CA SER A 342 5.62 -7.55 -6.10
C SER A 342 5.28 -6.44 -7.07
N VAL A 343 6.32 -5.89 -7.67
CA VAL A 343 6.23 -4.98 -8.81
C VAL A 343 7.20 -5.50 -9.86
N SER A 344 6.72 -5.78 -11.06
CA SER A 344 7.56 -6.13 -12.20
C SER A 344 7.32 -5.17 -13.35
N VAL A 345 8.38 -4.86 -14.07
CA VAL A 345 8.32 -4.03 -15.27
C VAL A 345 9.11 -4.75 -16.35
N THR A 346 8.51 -4.87 -17.52
CA THR A 346 9.18 -5.31 -18.74
C THR A 346 9.01 -4.24 -19.79
N SER A 347 10.09 -3.90 -20.48
CA SER A 347 10.05 -2.96 -21.57
C SER A 347 10.85 -3.50 -22.74
N ARG A 348 10.23 -3.60 -23.92
CA ARG A 348 10.84 -4.11 -25.14
C ARG A 348 10.71 -3.07 -26.25
N GLY A 349 11.81 -2.82 -26.94
CA GLY A 349 11.82 -2.17 -28.24
C GLY A 349 13.07 -2.50 -29.03
N GLU A 350 13.46 -1.62 -29.96
CA GLU A 350 14.56 -1.87 -30.90
C GLU A 350 15.90 -2.13 -30.20
N GLY A 351 16.14 -1.47 -29.06
CA GLY A 351 17.36 -1.65 -28.24
C GLY A 351 17.38 -2.90 -27.36
N GLY A 352 16.40 -3.80 -27.48
CA GLY A 352 16.32 -5.05 -26.71
C GLY A 352 15.25 -5.02 -25.60
N VAL A 353 15.46 -5.85 -24.58
CA VAL A 353 14.52 -6.03 -23.46
C VAL A 353 15.16 -5.57 -22.15
N ALA A 354 14.48 -4.67 -21.44
CA ALA A 354 14.78 -4.29 -20.07
C ALA A 354 13.74 -4.90 -19.13
N ALA A 355 14.20 -5.39 -17.98
CA ALA A 355 13.32 -5.95 -16.96
C ALA A 355 13.71 -5.45 -15.56
N MET A 356 12.69 -5.19 -14.74
CA MET A 356 12.80 -4.90 -13.31
C MET A 356 11.87 -5.84 -12.56
N ASN A 357 12.32 -6.37 -11.43
CA ASN A 357 11.47 -7.06 -10.48
C ASN A 357 11.82 -6.64 -9.06
N ALA A 358 10.84 -6.15 -8.32
CA ALA A 358 10.95 -5.80 -6.92
C ALA A 358 9.93 -6.61 -6.11
N GLY A 359 10.36 -7.16 -4.97
CA GLY A 359 9.51 -7.94 -4.07
C GLY A 359 9.54 -9.45 -4.36
N ALA A 360 8.45 -10.14 -4.00
CA ALA A 360 8.41 -11.61 -3.93
C ALA A 360 7.77 -12.29 -5.16
N GLY A 361 7.63 -11.56 -6.25
CA GLY A 361 7.08 -12.07 -7.51
C GLY A 361 8.13 -12.83 -8.30
N LYS A 362 7.70 -13.76 -9.16
CA LYS A 362 8.57 -14.36 -10.16
C LYS A 362 9.10 -13.23 -11.07
N PRO A 363 10.42 -13.14 -11.32
CA PRO A 363 10.94 -12.22 -12.32
C PRO A 363 10.21 -12.42 -13.65
N PRO A 364 9.88 -11.34 -14.37
CA PRO A 364 9.24 -11.48 -15.67
C PRO A 364 10.21 -12.14 -16.65
N ASP A 365 9.65 -12.93 -17.57
CA ASP A 365 10.41 -13.61 -18.61
C ASP A 365 10.72 -12.61 -19.75
N PRO A 366 11.99 -12.21 -19.95
CA PRO A 366 12.34 -11.21 -20.96
C PRO A 366 11.98 -11.67 -22.38
N GLU A 367 12.03 -12.97 -22.66
CA GLU A 367 11.77 -13.53 -24.00
C GLU A 367 10.30 -13.42 -24.39
N LYS A 368 9.40 -13.39 -23.39
CA LYS A 368 7.94 -13.26 -23.57
C LYS A 368 7.42 -11.84 -23.36
N ALA A 369 8.32 -10.87 -23.13
CA ALA A 369 7.92 -9.48 -22.97
C ALA A 369 7.27 -8.96 -24.27
N PRO A 370 6.04 -8.40 -24.23
CA PRO A 370 5.43 -7.80 -25.41
C PRO A 370 6.15 -6.50 -25.78
N GLN A 371 5.94 -6.03 -27.01
CA GLN A 371 6.43 -4.73 -27.47
C GLN A 371 5.86 -3.59 -26.59
N GLY A 372 6.67 -2.57 -26.33
CA GLY A 372 6.31 -1.45 -25.46
C GLY A 372 6.69 -1.71 -24.01
N THR A 373 5.93 -1.15 -23.06
CA THR A 373 6.18 -1.31 -21.63
C THR A 373 4.97 -1.91 -20.92
N VAL A 374 5.22 -2.88 -20.05
CA VAL A 374 4.21 -3.49 -19.17
C VAL A 374 4.69 -3.40 -17.73
N LEU A 375 3.87 -2.78 -16.89
CA LEU A 375 4.04 -2.67 -15.45
C LEU A 375 2.99 -3.55 -14.78
N ARG A 376 3.43 -4.50 -13.96
CA ARG A 376 2.56 -5.36 -13.17
C ARG A 376 2.82 -5.15 -11.70
N VAL A 377 1.75 -4.95 -10.97
CA VAL A 377 1.77 -4.95 -9.50
C VAL A 377 0.88 -6.06 -8.99
N THR A 378 1.36 -6.79 -8.00
CA THR A 378 0.54 -7.73 -7.24
C THR A 378 0.51 -7.32 -5.78
N TRP A 379 -0.62 -7.53 -5.13
CA TRP A 379 -0.81 -7.36 -3.70
C TRP A 379 -1.08 -8.72 -3.03
N PRO A 380 -0.93 -8.79 -1.69
CA PRO A 380 -1.37 -9.97 -0.95
C PRO A 380 -2.88 -10.24 -1.11
N LEU A 381 -3.31 -11.48 -0.92
CA LEU A 381 -4.72 -11.91 -1.07
C LEU A 381 -5.70 -11.09 -0.22
N TRP A 382 -5.30 -10.60 0.97
CA TRP A 382 -6.17 -9.76 1.80
C TRP A 382 -6.50 -8.40 1.16
N ALA A 383 -5.72 -7.95 0.18
CA ALA A 383 -5.94 -6.69 -0.53
C ALA A 383 -6.84 -6.84 -1.79
N PHE A 384 -7.27 -8.08 -2.09
CA PHE A 384 -8.05 -8.47 -3.27
C PHE A 384 -9.39 -7.73 -3.42
N TYR A 385 -10.07 -7.43 -2.31
CA TYR A 385 -11.49 -7.09 -2.38
C TYR A 385 -11.82 -5.68 -2.89
N TRP A 386 -10.86 -4.77 -2.99
CA TRP A 386 -11.19 -3.38 -3.35
C TRP A 386 -10.08 -2.62 -4.08
N ARG A 387 -8.81 -2.95 -3.88
CA ARG A 387 -7.73 -2.08 -4.38
C ARG A 387 -7.65 -2.01 -5.91
N PRO A 388 -7.61 -3.12 -6.67
CA PRO A 388 -7.53 -3.04 -8.12
C PRO A 388 -8.70 -2.27 -8.74
N ALA A 389 -9.92 -2.54 -8.27
CA ALA A 389 -11.14 -1.87 -8.74
C ALA A 389 -11.14 -0.36 -8.39
N VAL A 390 -10.75 -0.01 -7.16
CA VAL A 390 -10.65 1.40 -6.73
C VAL A 390 -9.59 2.15 -7.53
N LEU A 391 -8.45 1.51 -7.82
CA LEU A 391 -7.39 2.12 -8.62
C LEU A 391 -7.78 2.28 -10.09
N ALA A 392 -8.46 1.30 -10.67
CA ALA A 392 -9.02 1.37 -12.02
C ALA A 392 -10.07 2.49 -12.13
N MET A 393 -11.01 2.57 -11.19
CA MET A 393 -11.99 3.65 -11.12
C MET A 393 -11.31 5.01 -10.95
N ARG A 394 -10.28 5.10 -10.11
CA ARG A 394 -9.51 6.33 -9.94
C ARG A 394 -8.82 6.76 -11.23
N ALA A 395 -8.24 5.82 -11.98
CA ALA A 395 -7.67 6.10 -13.30
C ALA A 395 -8.74 6.60 -14.28
N LYS A 396 -9.92 5.97 -14.34
CA LYS A 396 -11.06 6.44 -15.16
C LYS A 396 -11.47 7.88 -14.82
N GLN A 397 -11.55 8.21 -13.53
CA GLN A 397 -11.98 9.53 -13.05
C GLN A 397 -10.94 10.63 -13.25
N ARG A 398 -9.64 10.28 -13.19
CA ARG A 398 -8.54 11.25 -13.23
C ARG A 398 -7.95 11.42 -14.63
N TYR A 399 -8.18 10.49 -15.54
CA TYR A 399 -7.66 10.61 -16.90
C TYR A 399 -8.54 11.49 -17.78
N GLY A 400 -7.92 12.37 -18.57
CA GLY A 400 -8.58 13.29 -19.49
C GLY A 400 -7.59 14.20 -20.20
N LEU A 401 -7.92 14.62 -21.41
CA LEU A 401 -7.16 15.54 -22.27
C LEU A 401 -5.70 15.11 -22.52
N GLY A 402 -5.44 13.80 -22.44
CA GLY A 402 -4.12 13.22 -22.66
C GLY A 402 -3.78 13.03 -24.14
N PRO A 403 -2.49 12.94 -24.48
CA PRO A 403 -2.06 12.65 -25.84
C PRO A 403 -2.32 11.18 -26.25
N ALA A 404 -2.58 10.30 -25.29
CA ALA A 404 -2.83 8.88 -25.54
C ALA A 404 -4.30 8.51 -25.30
N SER A 405 -4.78 7.47 -25.98
CA SER A 405 -6.03 6.81 -25.61
C SER A 405 -5.82 5.96 -24.35
N LEU A 406 -6.78 5.97 -23.42
CA LEU A 406 -6.78 5.09 -22.24
C LEU A 406 -7.94 4.11 -22.33
N THR A 407 -7.64 2.83 -22.14
CA THR A 407 -8.64 1.77 -21.91
C THR A 407 -8.46 1.20 -20.51
N VAL A 408 -9.57 0.97 -19.80
CA VAL A 408 -9.58 0.36 -18.47
C VAL A 408 -10.53 -0.82 -18.49
N ASP A 409 -9.98 -2.03 -18.32
CA ASP A 409 -10.71 -3.29 -18.45
C ASP A 409 -11.42 -3.44 -19.82
N GLY A 410 -10.73 -3.02 -20.89
CA GLY A 410 -11.24 -3.03 -22.26
C GLY A 410 -12.17 -1.87 -22.62
N GLU A 411 -12.68 -1.13 -21.64
CA GLU A 411 -13.54 0.04 -21.88
C GLU A 411 -12.71 1.30 -22.14
N ALA A 412 -13.01 2.02 -23.22
CA ALA A 412 -12.38 3.31 -23.50
C ALA A 412 -12.79 4.36 -22.43
N VAL A 413 -11.81 5.09 -21.92
CA VAL A 413 -12.03 6.22 -21.02
C VAL A 413 -12.18 7.48 -21.86
N LEU A 414 -13.28 8.21 -21.64
CA LEU A 414 -13.55 9.45 -22.35
C LEU A 414 -12.43 10.47 -22.09
N GLY A 415 -11.77 10.90 -23.17
CA GLY A 415 -10.69 11.88 -23.10
C GLY A 415 -11.18 13.30 -22.84
N ARG A 416 -12.47 13.60 -23.03
CA ARG A 416 -13.05 14.93 -22.85
C ARG A 416 -14.54 14.81 -22.53
N PRO A 417 -15.17 15.83 -21.91
CA PRO A 417 -16.61 15.86 -21.77
C PRO A 417 -17.27 15.95 -23.16
N GLU A 418 -18.32 15.16 -23.40
CA GLU A 418 -18.98 15.04 -24.72
C GLU A 418 -20.37 15.69 -24.81
N ALA A 419 -20.89 16.28 -23.73
CA ALA A 419 -22.22 16.89 -23.78
C ALA A 419 -22.25 18.16 -24.66
N ASP A 420 -23.34 18.37 -25.40
CA ASP A 420 -23.52 19.46 -26.39
C ASP A 420 -23.20 20.87 -25.88
N SER A 421 -23.31 21.09 -24.57
CA SER A 421 -22.96 22.37 -23.94
C SER A 421 -21.45 22.68 -23.93
N TRP A 422 -20.58 21.68 -24.16
CA TRP A 422 -19.13 21.83 -24.09
C TRP A 422 -18.55 22.19 -25.46
N ARG A 423 -17.72 23.23 -25.48
CA ARG A 423 -16.99 23.68 -26.67
C ARG A 423 -15.55 23.19 -26.58
N PRO A 424 -15.02 22.47 -27.58
CA PRO A 424 -13.63 22.05 -27.59
C PRO A 424 -12.70 23.26 -27.73
N LEU A 425 -11.49 23.13 -27.21
CA LEU A 425 -10.44 24.13 -27.28
C LEU A 425 -9.13 23.45 -27.65
N GLU A 426 -8.51 23.91 -28.74
CA GLU A 426 -7.14 23.54 -29.09
C GLU A 426 -6.42 24.75 -29.68
N LEU A 427 -5.42 25.27 -28.97
CA LEU A 427 -4.64 26.43 -29.42
C LEU A 427 -3.27 26.48 -28.73
N ASN A 428 -2.19 26.66 -29.48
CA ASN A 428 -0.83 26.84 -28.95
C ASN A 428 -0.43 25.77 -27.91
N GLY A 429 -0.68 24.49 -28.22
CA GLY A 429 -0.38 23.38 -27.31
C GLY A 429 -1.39 23.16 -26.18
N TRP A 430 -2.29 24.11 -25.93
CA TRP A 430 -3.41 23.90 -25.01
C TRP A 430 -4.45 23.01 -25.65
N ARG A 431 -4.92 22.02 -24.87
CA ARG A 431 -6.07 21.17 -25.20
C ARG A 431 -7.11 21.35 -24.11
N GLY A 432 -8.39 21.38 -24.46
CA GLY A 432 -9.41 21.62 -23.47
C GLY A 432 -10.83 21.51 -23.98
N ALA A 433 -11.75 21.74 -23.05
CA ALA A 433 -13.14 21.98 -23.33
C ALA A 433 -13.68 22.95 -22.29
N TYR A 434 -14.64 23.79 -22.67
CA TYR A 434 -15.25 24.72 -21.74
C TYR A 434 -16.75 24.87 -21.98
N ARG A 435 -17.47 25.30 -20.95
CA ARG A 435 -18.85 25.80 -21.06
C ARG A 435 -19.07 26.99 -20.12
N PRO A 436 -19.87 27.99 -20.52
CA PRO A 436 -20.22 29.11 -19.64
C PRO A 436 -20.92 28.63 -18.35
N ARG A 437 -20.70 29.36 -17.24
CA ARG A 437 -21.47 29.22 -15.99
C ARG A 437 -22.06 30.58 -15.58
N TYR A 438 -22.95 30.56 -14.59
CA TYR A 438 -23.60 31.78 -14.09
C TYR A 438 -22.92 32.40 -12.87
N THR A 439 -22.32 31.60 -11.98
CA THR A 439 -21.97 32.08 -10.63
C THR A 439 -20.49 31.98 -10.28
N SER A 440 -19.80 30.90 -10.67
CA SER A 440 -18.39 30.71 -10.34
C SER A 440 -17.63 29.97 -11.43
N SER A 441 -16.34 30.27 -11.52
CA SER A 441 -15.40 29.56 -12.37
C SER A 441 -14.88 28.31 -11.69
N ARG A 442 -14.85 27.20 -12.41
CA ARG A 442 -14.27 25.92 -12.01
C ARG A 442 -13.38 25.43 -13.15
N VAL A 443 -12.06 25.40 -12.94
CA VAL A 443 -11.11 24.96 -13.96
C VAL A 443 -10.38 23.71 -13.48
N ARG A 444 -10.47 22.63 -14.24
CA ARG A 444 -9.74 21.39 -14.00
C ARG A 444 -8.47 21.39 -14.85
N LEU A 445 -7.32 21.27 -14.20
CA LEU A 445 -6.01 21.31 -14.85
C LEU A 445 -5.46 19.90 -15.02
N TYR A 446 -5.14 19.56 -16.26
CA TYR A 446 -4.59 18.27 -16.65
C TYR A 446 -3.16 18.42 -17.15
N VAL A 447 -2.29 17.49 -16.79
CA VAL A 447 -0.92 17.40 -17.32
C VAL A 447 -0.69 15.97 -17.77
N LEU A 448 -0.27 15.81 -19.03
CA LEU A 448 0.00 14.51 -19.65
C LEU A 448 -1.17 13.53 -19.46
N GLY A 449 -2.39 14.04 -19.64
CA GLY A 449 -3.62 13.26 -19.55
C GLY A 449 -4.16 13.02 -18.15
N THR A 450 -3.59 13.60 -17.09
CA THR A 450 -4.04 13.34 -15.72
C THR A 450 -4.44 14.61 -15.00
N LEU A 451 -5.58 14.57 -14.30
CA LEU A 451 -6.08 15.65 -13.46
C LEU A 451 -5.14 15.89 -12.28
N ILE A 452 -4.58 17.09 -12.23
CA ILE A 452 -3.65 17.54 -11.18
C ILE A 452 -4.42 18.22 -10.07
N GLU A 453 -5.15 19.28 -10.41
CA GLU A 453 -5.88 20.09 -9.46
C GLU A 453 -7.14 20.67 -10.08
N GLU A 454 -8.00 21.19 -9.22
CA GLU A 454 -9.18 21.94 -9.59
C GLU A 454 -9.12 23.31 -8.91
N THR A 455 -9.26 24.37 -9.69
CA THR A 455 -9.20 25.75 -9.19
C THR A 455 -10.59 26.38 -9.27
N GLU A 456 -10.92 27.15 -8.24
CA GLU A 456 -12.14 27.95 -8.18
C GLU A 456 -11.78 29.44 -8.23
N GLY A 457 -12.51 30.21 -9.05
CA GLY A 457 -12.39 31.68 -9.09
C GLY A 457 -11.14 32.25 -9.77
N GLU A 458 -10.18 31.44 -10.23
CA GLU A 458 -8.96 31.96 -10.89
C GLU A 458 -9.20 32.42 -12.35
N ALA A 459 -10.25 31.93 -13.01
CA ALA A 459 -10.57 32.36 -14.38
C ALA A 459 -11.34 33.69 -14.39
N PRO A 460 -11.07 34.58 -15.37
CA PRO A 460 -11.61 35.95 -15.39
C PRO A 460 -13.13 36.06 -15.58
N PHE A 461 -13.80 34.96 -15.95
CA PHE A 461 -15.25 34.89 -16.14
C PHE A 461 -15.81 33.55 -15.64
N PRO A 462 -17.06 33.48 -15.17
CA PRO A 462 -17.69 32.23 -14.75
C PRO A 462 -17.73 31.17 -15.86
N VAL A 463 -16.89 30.14 -15.72
CA VAL A 463 -16.72 29.06 -16.71
C VAL A 463 -16.49 27.71 -16.01
N ASP A 464 -17.00 26.62 -16.57
CA ASP A 464 -16.58 25.25 -16.24
C ASP A 464 -15.64 24.81 -17.35
N ALA A 465 -14.36 24.64 -17.06
CA ALA A 465 -13.35 24.34 -18.06
C ALA A 465 -12.48 23.15 -17.65
N TRP A 466 -12.08 22.37 -18.65
CA TRP A 466 -10.99 21.40 -18.56
C TRP A 466 -9.88 21.93 -19.44
N LEU A 467 -8.68 22.11 -18.88
CA LEU A 467 -7.52 22.63 -19.59
C LEU A 467 -6.33 21.69 -19.38
N ALA A 468 -5.59 21.44 -20.45
CA ALA A 468 -4.39 20.63 -20.44
C ALA A 468 -3.29 21.28 -21.26
N HIS A 469 -2.06 21.17 -20.76
CA HIS A 469 -0.86 21.48 -21.52
C HIS A 469 0.29 20.60 -20.98
N ASP A 470 1.03 19.95 -21.88
CA ASP A 470 2.00 18.91 -21.49
C ASP A 470 3.26 19.47 -20.82
N ASP A 471 3.62 20.71 -21.12
CA ASP A 471 4.75 21.42 -20.48
C ASP A 471 4.41 22.18 -19.20
N LEU A 472 3.22 21.99 -18.62
CA LEU A 472 2.93 22.58 -17.31
C LEU A 472 3.83 21.99 -16.23
N GLU A 473 4.53 22.87 -15.53
CA GLU A 473 5.35 22.47 -14.40
C GLU A 473 4.50 22.11 -13.19
N LEU A 474 4.90 21.04 -12.51
CA LEU A 474 4.24 20.56 -11.29
C LEU A 474 5.10 20.91 -10.08
N ASN A 475 4.45 21.21 -8.97
CA ASN A 475 5.15 21.34 -7.70
C ASN A 475 5.82 20.02 -7.29
N ILE A 476 6.66 20.09 -6.25
CA ILE A 476 7.43 18.93 -5.76
C ILE A 476 6.51 17.77 -5.38
N SER A 477 5.32 18.04 -4.82
CA SER A 477 4.35 16.99 -4.45
C SER A 477 3.52 16.44 -5.61
N GLN A 478 3.70 16.98 -6.82
CA GLN A 478 2.96 16.58 -8.02
C GLN A 478 1.43 16.75 -7.92
N THR A 479 0.96 17.59 -7.00
CA THR A 479 -0.47 17.80 -6.70
C THR A 479 -1.02 19.15 -7.14
N ALA A 480 -0.15 20.07 -7.54
CA ALA A 480 -0.56 21.36 -8.10
C ALA A 480 0.36 21.77 -9.24
N VAL A 481 -0.18 22.57 -10.15
CA VAL A 481 0.53 23.23 -11.24
C VAL A 481 1.19 24.49 -10.71
N VAL A 482 2.45 24.71 -11.05
CA VAL A 482 3.18 25.94 -10.70
C VAL A 482 2.48 27.14 -11.34
N ARG A 483 2.23 28.20 -10.55
CA ARG A 483 1.54 29.43 -11.00
C ARG A 483 2.46 30.34 -11.82
N ASP A 484 2.94 29.83 -12.95
CA ASP A 484 3.89 30.49 -13.83
C ASP A 484 3.23 31.32 -14.96
N ARG A 485 4.03 31.74 -15.95
CA ARG A 485 3.53 32.49 -17.12
C ARG A 485 2.69 31.61 -18.05
N LEU A 486 3.01 30.32 -18.18
CA LEU A 486 2.31 29.40 -19.07
C LEU A 486 0.88 29.20 -18.58
N LEU A 487 0.69 28.88 -17.30
CA LEU A 487 -0.65 28.71 -16.73
C LEU A 487 -1.50 29.99 -16.86
N LYS A 488 -0.90 31.16 -16.60
CA LYS A 488 -1.58 32.46 -16.78
C LYS A 488 -2.06 32.67 -18.22
N ALA A 489 -1.26 32.24 -19.21
CA ALA A 489 -1.67 32.28 -20.62
C ALA A 489 -2.87 31.36 -20.90
N GLY A 490 -2.91 30.17 -20.29
CA GLY A 490 -4.06 29.26 -20.38
C GLY A 490 -5.36 29.86 -19.82
N PHE A 491 -5.30 30.57 -18.69
CA PHE A 491 -6.47 31.28 -18.15
C PHE A 491 -6.88 32.49 -18.99
N ALA A 492 -5.92 33.23 -19.54
CA ALA A 492 -6.20 34.34 -20.45
C ALA A 492 -6.91 33.85 -21.72
N LEU A 493 -6.53 32.67 -22.25
CA LEU A 493 -7.17 32.04 -23.39
C LEU A 493 -8.67 31.81 -23.16
N LEU A 494 -9.05 31.27 -21.99
CA LEU A 494 -10.48 31.13 -21.63
C LEU A 494 -11.21 32.49 -21.65
N GLY A 495 -10.55 33.56 -21.20
CA GLY A 495 -11.11 34.90 -21.21
C GLY A 495 -11.37 35.47 -22.61
N THR A 496 -10.60 35.06 -23.61
CA THR A 496 -10.84 35.47 -25.01
C THR A 496 -12.01 34.73 -25.65
N LEU A 497 -12.25 33.49 -25.25
CA LEU A 497 -13.24 32.59 -25.86
C LEU A 497 -14.65 32.74 -25.30
N VAL A 498 -14.77 33.20 -24.04
CA VAL A 498 -16.06 33.31 -23.33
C VAL A 498 -16.73 34.68 -23.54
N ARG A 499 -16.11 35.61 -24.27
CA ARG A 499 -16.75 36.90 -24.56
C ARG A 499 -18.05 36.66 -25.35
N PRO A 500 -19.21 37.15 -24.85
CA PRO A 500 -20.47 37.04 -25.58
C PRO A 500 -20.31 37.81 -26.90
N THR A 501 -20.42 37.10 -28.02
CA THR A 501 -20.60 37.66 -29.36
C THR A 501 -21.96 38.31 -29.49
#